data_AF-A0A402AXX7-F1
#
_entry.id   AF-A0A402AXX7-F1
#
_cell.length_a   1.000
_cell.length_b   1.000
_cell.length_c   1.000
_cell.angle_alpha   90.00
_cell.angle_beta   90.00
_cell.angle_gamma   90.00
#
_symmetry.space_group_name_H-M   'P 1'
#
loop_
_entity.id
_entity.type
_entity.pdbx_description
1 polymer ?
#
loop_
_entity_poly.entity_id
_entity_poly.type
_entity_poly.pdbx_seq_one_letter_code
_entity_poly.pdbx_strand_id
1 'polypeptide(L)'
;MANEPLQTVTLFYCYAQEDIVLREELEKHLMPLLRSGVIKSWSDRMISAGQPWEQEAKKQLLAADIVLLLVSPDFMASDYCYDKEMKIAIQRHEAGKARVLPIIVRHAHWEDAPFSHLQVLPLNGKPISAARSAYERDKVFVDVIKEIQRVVKELIAQKWFTKGNTLLSEKAYEQALSAFEQVAKSYEESVYKYAALMGICNVLITLNRNNEALDSCERAIRLNAEQGTAYLHKSTVLLRLHKYQLALDACNQALYQGVKDVGVYRNKGKTLYELKRPVEALEAYEQASRLEPRNAYIQLDKGQVLLKLKRYKEALTVYELAAQLSPSLAQAHTRKGDIFFELEQYGKAIHAYSQSIRLDGDNAYARSRQAEAQLRLKHYQEAVNAYEQVLRLQPNHMPHYLHKLEALAGLQRYAEMLLTCEQILQREARNSRALAYKAQALLGLARYEEAQEYCQQAININADNAIAHHVRDALLTVNQQQRSLLLIEHTLSINPYDAMALIKKASILFQLRQYAEAVLACDEALALDARSPFAYTIKRDALFYLGRYEEALKYAQKVISLDPNNAEAYHELVEILRKLGRNEDAKKIHVAAKTRGIW
;
A
#
# COMPACT_ATOMS: atom_id res chain seq x y z
N MET A 1 8.58 -37.16 -4.34
CA MET A 1 8.00 -36.60 -5.58
C MET A 1 7.39 -37.75 -6.35
N ALA A 2 6.07 -37.87 -6.38
CA ALA A 2 5.42 -38.86 -7.23
C ALA A 2 5.77 -38.51 -8.69
N ASN A 3 6.37 -39.44 -9.43
CA ASN A 3 6.63 -39.29 -10.85
C ASN A 3 5.28 -39.08 -11.56
N GLU A 4 4.96 -37.84 -11.91
CA GLU A 4 3.87 -37.56 -12.85
C GLU A 4 4.13 -38.35 -14.15
N PRO A 5 3.08 -38.88 -14.80
CA PRO A 5 3.24 -39.72 -15.97
C PRO A 5 4.03 -38.98 -17.06
N LEU A 6 4.98 -39.68 -17.68
CA LEU A 6 5.74 -39.18 -18.82
C LEU A 6 4.76 -38.60 -19.85
N GLN A 7 5.05 -37.38 -20.30
CA GLN A 7 4.42 -36.75 -21.46
C GLN A 7 4.82 -37.54 -22.71
N THR A 8 4.15 -38.67 -22.96
CA THR A 8 4.47 -39.55 -24.09
C THR A 8 4.16 -38.87 -25.42
N VAL A 9 5.07 -39.01 -26.38
CA VAL A 9 4.91 -38.54 -27.77
C VAL A 9 4.47 -39.71 -28.65
N THR A 10 3.38 -39.54 -29.37
CA THR A 10 2.82 -40.58 -30.24
C THR A 10 3.37 -40.46 -31.66
N LEU A 11 3.84 -41.58 -32.22
CA LEU A 11 4.37 -41.69 -33.58
C LEU A 11 3.40 -42.44 -34.48
N PHE A 12 3.22 -41.94 -35.69
CA PHE A 12 2.54 -42.63 -36.79
C PHE A 12 3.48 -42.77 -37.98
N TYR A 13 3.55 -43.96 -38.57
CA TYR A 13 4.32 -44.22 -39.79
C TYR A 13 3.39 -44.18 -40.99
N CYS A 14 3.67 -43.29 -41.93
CA CYS A 14 3.03 -43.27 -43.24
C CYS A 14 4.03 -43.88 -44.24
N TYR A 15 3.75 -45.08 -44.72
CA TYR A 15 4.68 -45.88 -45.53
C TYR A 15 3.94 -46.80 -46.49
N ALA A 16 4.55 -47.10 -47.64
CA ALA A 16 4.06 -48.13 -48.55
C ALA A 16 4.43 -49.54 -48.03
N GLN A 17 3.63 -50.56 -48.30
CA GLN A 17 3.84 -51.92 -47.77
C GLN A 17 5.18 -52.52 -48.22
N GLU A 18 5.64 -52.12 -49.41
CA GLU A 18 6.92 -52.48 -50.00
C GLU A 18 8.13 -52.04 -49.14
N ASP A 19 7.96 -51.03 -48.29
CA ASP A 19 9.02 -50.47 -47.43
C ASP A 19 8.96 -51.01 -45.99
N ILE A 20 8.16 -52.05 -45.72
CA ILE A 20 7.98 -52.60 -44.36
C ILE A 20 9.30 -53.01 -43.69
N VAL A 21 10.27 -53.52 -44.46
CA VAL A 21 11.58 -53.93 -43.92
C VAL A 21 12.34 -52.73 -43.38
N LEU A 22 12.36 -51.61 -44.11
CA LEU A 22 13.04 -50.38 -43.69
C LEU A 22 12.29 -49.71 -42.52
N ARG A 23 10.95 -49.82 -42.49
CA ARG A 23 10.14 -49.40 -41.34
C ARG A 23 10.49 -50.19 -40.08
N GLU A 24 10.58 -51.51 -40.18
CA GLU A 24 10.95 -52.38 -39.05
C GLU A 24 12.40 -52.15 -38.60
N GLU A 25 13.34 -51.90 -39.53
CA GLU A 25 14.71 -51.49 -39.18
C GLU A 25 14.73 -50.16 -38.41
N LEU A 26 13.98 -49.15 -38.88
CA LEU A 26 13.86 -47.86 -38.18
C LEU A 26 13.25 -48.04 -36.77
N GLU A 27 12.23 -48.88 -36.64
CA GLU A 27 11.60 -49.18 -35.35
C GLU A 27 12.56 -49.89 -34.38
N LYS A 28 13.42 -50.80 -34.86
CA LYS A 28 14.48 -51.43 -34.05
C LYS A 28 15.41 -50.37 -33.44
N HIS A 29 15.80 -49.36 -34.22
CA HIS A 29 16.64 -48.26 -33.74
C HIS A 29 15.89 -47.32 -32.77
N LEU A 30 14.56 -47.21 -32.87
CA LEU A 30 13.70 -46.45 -31.94
C LEU A 30 13.40 -47.20 -30.62
N MET A 31 13.71 -48.50 -30.52
CA MET A 31 13.39 -49.32 -29.36
C MET A 31 13.85 -48.75 -28.00
N PRO A 32 15.03 -48.10 -27.86
CA PRO A 32 15.40 -47.47 -26.59
C PRO A 32 14.40 -46.38 -26.14
N LEU A 33 13.88 -45.58 -27.08
CA LEU A 33 12.89 -44.53 -26.81
C LEU A 33 11.50 -45.13 -26.55
N LEU A 34 11.13 -46.20 -27.26
CA LEU A 34 9.87 -46.93 -27.01
C LEU A 34 9.89 -47.61 -25.63
N ARG A 35 10.99 -48.26 -25.25
CA ARG A 35 11.14 -48.94 -23.95
C ARG A 35 11.14 -47.98 -22.77
N SER A 36 11.66 -46.77 -22.95
CA SER A 36 11.60 -45.72 -21.92
C SER A 36 10.21 -45.08 -21.78
N GLY A 37 9.28 -45.38 -22.69
CA GLY A 37 7.92 -44.82 -22.69
C GLY A 37 7.84 -43.35 -23.10
N VAL A 38 8.96 -42.77 -23.56
CA VAL A 38 9.04 -41.39 -24.06
C VAL A 38 8.26 -41.25 -25.37
N ILE A 39 8.28 -42.29 -26.20
CA ILE A 39 7.47 -42.40 -27.41
C ILE A 39 6.58 -43.64 -27.38
N LYS A 40 5.48 -43.60 -28.13
CA LYS A 40 4.64 -44.76 -28.47
C LYS A 40 4.47 -44.81 -29.98
N SER A 41 4.73 -45.96 -30.59
CA SER A 41 4.39 -46.24 -31.98
C SER A 41 3.04 -46.94 -32.10
N TRP A 42 2.36 -46.70 -33.20
CA TRP A 42 1.23 -47.51 -33.65
C TRP A 42 1.64 -48.32 -34.90
N SER A 43 1.11 -49.54 -35.04
CA SER A 43 1.23 -50.33 -36.26
C SER A 43 -0.11 -50.95 -36.66
N ASP A 44 -0.27 -51.18 -37.96
CA ASP A 44 -1.39 -51.91 -38.57
C ASP A 44 -1.61 -53.30 -37.96
N ARG A 45 -0.54 -53.96 -37.49
CA ARG A 45 -0.60 -55.23 -36.73
C ARG A 45 -1.36 -55.14 -35.41
N MET A 46 -1.65 -53.94 -34.90
CA MET A 46 -2.45 -53.72 -33.69
C MET A 46 -3.95 -53.69 -33.96
N ILE A 47 -4.39 -53.73 -35.23
CA ILE A 47 -5.80 -53.74 -35.62
C ILE A 47 -6.36 -55.16 -35.40
N SER A 48 -7.44 -55.28 -34.63
CA SER A 48 -8.08 -56.56 -34.37
C SER A 48 -8.89 -57.05 -35.58
N ALA A 49 -8.98 -58.37 -35.77
CA ALA A 49 -9.78 -58.96 -36.84
C ALA A 49 -11.24 -58.45 -36.80
N GLY A 50 -11.75 -57.97 -37.93
CA GLY A 50 -13.09 -57.40 -38.06
C GLY A 50 -13.19 -55.89 -37.81
N GLN A 51 -12.12 -55.21 -37.40
CA GLN A 51 -12.10 -53.75 -37.27
C GLN A 51 -11.87 -53.06 -38.63
N PRO A 52 -12.53 -51.92 -38.91
CA PRO A 52 -12.34 -51.15 -40.13
C PRO A 52 -10.96 -50.47 -40.12
N TRP A 53 -9.99 -51.09 -40.80
CA TRP A 53 -8.58 -50.70 -40.73
C TRP A 53 -8.33 -49.23 -41.14
N GLU A 54 -9.02 -48.72 -42.18
CA GLU A 54 -8.88 -47.33 -42.62
C GLU A 54 -9.32 -46.32 -41.56
N GLN A 55 -10.41 -46.63 -40.83
CA GLN A 55 -10.93 -45.74 -39.80
C GLN A 55 -10.00 -45.69 -38.59
N GLU A 56 -9.43 -46.83 -38.20
CA GLU A 56 -8.49 -46.89 -37.09
C GLU A 56 -7.14 -46.24 -37.46
N ALA A 57 -6.60 -46.50 -38.66
CA ALA A 57 -5.40 -45.82 -39.14
C ALA A 57 -5.57 -44.29 -39.15
N LYS A 58 -6.70 -43.80 -39.69
CA LYS A 58 -7.03 -42.36 -39.69
C LYS A 58 -7.14 -41.79 -38.29
N LYS A 59 -7.75 -42.51 -37.35
CA LYS A 59 -7.87 -42.09 -35.95
C LYS A 59 -6.49 -41.95 -35.29
N GLN A 60 -5.58 -42.89 -35.53
CA GLN A 60 -4.22 -42.85 -34.98
C GLN A 60 -3.41 -41.73 -35.63
N LEU A 61 -3.53 -41.53 -36.94
CA LEU A 61 -2.94 -40.38 -37.63
C LEU A 61 -3.44 -39.04 -37.07
N LEU A 62 -4.73 -38.93 -36.75
CA LEU A 62 -5.32 -37.74 -36.13
C LEU A 62 -4.94 -37.57 -34.64
N ALA A 63 -4.47 -38.61 -33.97
CA ALA A 63 -3.99 -38.55 -32.59
C ALA A 63 -2.48 -38.31 -32.50
N ALA A 64 -1.72 -38.62 -33.56
CA ALA A 64 -0.27 -38.60 -33.57
C ALA A 64 0.32 -37.20 -33.37
N ASP A 65 1.32 -37.12 -32.50
CA ASP A 65 2.16 -35.94 -32.28
C ASP A 65 3.22 -35.78 -33.37
N ILE A 66 3.78 -36.90 -33.86
CA ILE A 66 4.75 -36.94 -34.95
C ILE A 66 4.28 -37.93 -36.02
N VAL A 67 4.36 -37.52 -37.28
CA VAL A 67 4.11 -38.37 -38.43
C VAL A 67 5.40 -38.53 -39.23
N LEU A 68 5.86 -39.77 -39.34
CA LEU A 68 7.05 -40.14 -40.11
C LEU A 68 6.61 -40.54 -41.51
N LEU A 69 6.99 -39.79 -42.54
CA LEU A 69 6.73 -40.17 -43.94
C LEU A 69 7.93 -40.98 -44.44
N LEU A 70 7.77 -42.27 -44.72
CA LEU A 70 8.83 -43.08 -45.30
C LEU A 70 8.79 -42.94 -46.81
N VAL A 71 9.58 -42.00 -47.34
CA VAL A 71 9.54 -41.57 -48.74
C VAL A 71 10.34 -42.53 -49.61
N SER A 72 9.65 -43.14 -50.57
CA SER A 72 10.15 -44.09 -51.57
C SER A 72 9.38 -43.92 -52.88
N PRO A 73 9.81 -44.52 -54.00
CA PRO A 73 9.00 -44.57 -55.22
C PRO A 73 7.59 -45.13 -55.01
N ASP A 74 7.45 -46.17 -54.19
CA ASP A 74 6.16 -46.82 -53.93
C ASP A 74 5.26 -45.94 -53.05
N PHE A 75 5.85 -45.23 -52.08
CA PHE A 75 5.14 -44.20 -51.32
C PHE A 75 4.60 -43.10 -52.24
N MET A 76 5.44 -42.61 -53.16
CA MET A 76 5.07 -41.53 -54.10
C MET A 76 4.00 -41.98 -55.11
N ALA A 77 3.95 -43.27 -55.45
CA ALA A 77 2.99 -43.84 -56.39
C ALA A 77 1.67 -44.29 -55.73
N SER A 78 1.57 -44.28 -54.40
CA SER A 78 0.42 -44.82 -53.66
C SER A 78 -0.71 -43.79 -53.47
N ASP A 79 -1.87 -44.04 -54.08
CA ASP A 79 -3.11 -43.25 -53.90
C ASP A 79 -3.54 -43.16 -52.42
N TYR A 80 -3.20 -44.15 -51.61
CA TYR A 80 -3.58 -44.17 -50.20
C TYR A 80 -2.57 -43.38 -49.35
N CYS A 81 -1.28 -43.71 -49.44
CA CYS A 81 -0.24 -43.08 -48.62
C CYS A 81 0.00 -41.62 -49.02
N TYR A 82 0.13 -41.35 -50.33
CA TYR A 82 0.42 -40.01 -50.85
C TYR A 82 -0.82 -39.11 -50.84
N ASP A 83 -1.94 -39.56 -51.41
CA ASP A 83 -3.09 -38.67 -51.60
C ASP A 83 -4.01 -38.53 -50.38
N LYS A 84 -4.00 -39.49 -49.44
CA LYS A 84 -4.81 -39.41 -48.21
C LYS A 84 -3.97 -39.12 -46.98
N GLU A 85 -3.12 -40.05 -46.56
CA GLU A 85 -2.44 -39.96 -45.26
C GLU A 85 -1.44 -38.80 -45.19
N MET A 86 -0.60 -38.65 -46.22
CA MET A 86 0.37 -37.55 -46.28
C MET A 86 -0.31 -36.18 -46.29
N LYS A 87 -1.38 -35.98 -47.07
CA LYS A 87 -2.11 -34.69 -47.09
C LYS A 87 -2.71 -34.34 -45.74
N ILE A 88 -3.30 -35.32 -45.03
CA ILE A 88 -3.81 -35.12 -43.66
C ILE A 88 -2.65 -34.76 -42.73
N ALA A 89 -1.52 -35.44 -42.84
CA ALA A 89 -0.34 -35.18 -42.03
C ALA A 89 0.18 -33.75 -42.22
N ILE A 90 0.28 -33.27 -43.47
CA ILE A 90 0.72 -31.92 -43.79
C ILE A 90 -0.26 -30.85 -43.30
N GLN A 91 -1.56 -31.05 -43.49
CA GLN A 91 -2.57 -30.14 -42.93
C GLN A 91 -2.45 -30.02 -41.39
N ARG A 92 -2.19 -31.14 -40.71
CA ARG A 92 -1.95 -31.11 -39.26
C ARG A 92 -0.65 -30.39 -38.90
N HIS A 93 0.38 -30.54 -39.71
CA HIS A 93 1.66 -29.86 -39.53
C HIS A 93 1.53 -28.34 -39.63
N GLU A 94 0.89 -27.88 -40.70
CA GLU A 94 0.61 -26.46 -40.95
C GLU A 94 -0.27 -25.87 -39.83
N ALA A 95 -1.22 -26.65 -39.30
CA ALA A 95 -2.04 -26.27 -38.17
C ALA A 95 -1.32 -26.35 -36.80
N GLY A 96 -0.05 -26.78 -36.75
CA GLY A 96 0.72 -26.95 -35.51
C GLY A 96 0.23 -28.09 -34.61
N LYS A 97 -0.59 -29.01 -35.12
CA LYS A 97 -1.18 -30.13 -34.37
C LYS A 97 -0.33 -31.40 -34.40
N ALA A 98 0.60 -31.51 -35.34
CA ALA A 98 1.58 -32.59 -35.43
C ALA A 98 2.88 -32.08 -36.05
N ARG A 99 3.98 -32.83 -35.86
CA ARG A 99 5.23 -32.60 -36.59
C ARG A 99 5.40 -33.67 -37.67
N VAL A 100 5.49 -33.26 -38.93
CA VAL A 100 5.77 -34.17 -40.03
C VAL A 100 7.27 -34.24 -40.26
N LEU A 101 7.82 -35.46 -40.34
CA LEU A 101 9.23 -35.72 -40.62
C LEU A 101 9.32 -36.62 -41.87
N PRO A 102 9.65 -36.06 -43.05
CA PRO A 102 9.94 -36.85 -44.22
C PRO A 102 11.28 -37.58 -44.05
N ILE A 103 11.27 -38.90 -44.16
CA ILE A 103 12.45 -39.77 -44.08
C ILE A 103 12.62 -40.43 -45.45
N ILE A 104 13.66 -40.05 -46.19
CA ILE A 104 13.96 -40.63 -47.49
C ILE A 104 14.53 -42.03 -47.28
N VAL A 105 13.71 -43.06 -47.48
CA VAL A 105 14.13 -44.46 -47.29
C VAL A 105 14.74 -45.03 -48.57
N ARG A 106 14.27 -44.57 -49.75
CA ARG A 106 14.75 -44.96 -51.09
C ARG A 106 14.81 -43.76 -52.03
N HIS A 107 15.64 -43.86 -53.08
CA HIS A 107 15.70 -42.82 -54.12
C HIS A 107 14.32 -42.60 -54.73
N ALA A 108 13.77 -41.40 -54.59
CA ALA A 108 12.48 -40.97 -55.12
C ALA A 108 12.56 -39.50 -55.53
N HIS A 109 11.68 -39.08 -56.44
CA HIS A 109 11.54 -37.67 -56.85
C HIS A 109 10.50 -36.99 -55.96
N TRP A 110 10.94 -36.34 -54.88
CA TRP A 110 10.08 -35.76 -53.83
C TRP A 110 10.12 -34.24 -53.79
N GLU A 111 10.95 -33.61 -54.63
CA GLU A 111 11.22 -32.18 -54.64
C GLU A 111 9.96 -31.33 -54.93
N ASP A 112 9.00 -31.89 -55.67
CA ASP A 112 7.71 -31.27 -55.98
C ASP A 112 6.57 -31.72 -55.05
N ALA A 113 6.85 -32.56 -54.05
CA ALA A 113 5.83 -33.06 -53.13
C ALA A 113 5.35 -31.94 -52.18
N PRO A 114 4.12 -32.00 -51.65
CA PRO A 114 3.60 -31.00 -50.70
C PRO A 114 4.48 -30.78 -49.46
N PHE A 115 5.27 -31.78 -49.07
CA PHE A 115 6.19 -31.72 -47.94
C PHE A 115 7.60 -31.25 -48.28
N SER A 116 7.90 -30.89 -49.53
CA SER A 116 9.26 -30.57 -49.99
C SER A 116 9.89 -29.34 -49.32
N HIS A 117 9.06 -28.45 -48.79
CA HIS A 117 9.48 -27.31 -47.99
C HIS A 117 9.93 -27.67 -46.57
N LEU A 118 9.73 -28.94 -46.14
CA LEU A 118 10.17 -29.44 -44.85
C LEU A 118 11.58 -30.04 -44.95
N GLN A 119 12.37 -29.87 -43.89
CA GLN A 119 13.68 -30.50 -43.79
C GLN A 119 13.52 -32.03 -43.77
N VAL A 120 14.04 -32.69 -44.80
CA VAL A 120 14.05 -34.15 -44.90
C VAL A 120 15.15 -34.78 -44.05
N LEU A 121 14.94 -36.03 -43.68
CA LEU A 121 15.90 -36.91 -43.02
C LEU A 121 16.30 -38.05 -43.97
N PRO A 122 17.58 -38.47 -44.01
CA PRO A 122 18.74 -37.84 -43.38
C PRO A 122 18.97 -36.41 -43.88
N LEU A 123 19.61 -35.55 -43.07
CA LEU A 123 19.76 -34.11 -43.34
C LEU A 123 20.49 -33.79 -44.66
N ASN A 124 21.24 -34.73 -45.21
CA ASN A 124 21.93 -34.61 -46.50
C ASN A 124 21.04 -34.97 -47.71
N GLY A 125 19.76 -35.32 -47.48
CA GLY A 125 18.80 -35.70 -48.51
C GLY A 125 19.06 -37.06 -49.20
N LYS A 126 20.11 -37.79 -48.82
CA LYS A 126 20.42 -39.10 -49.41
C LYS A 126 19.54 -40.19 -48.80
N PRO A 127 18.98 -41.10 -49.61
CA PRO A 127 18.13 -42.15 -49.07
C PRO A 127 18.91 -43.13 -48.21
N ILE A 128 18.25 -43.69 -47.19
CA ILE A 128 18.83 -44.72 -46.32
C ILE A 128 19.31 -45.93 -47.13
N SER A 129 18.59 -46.30 -48.20
CA SER A 129 18.99 -47.40 -49.09
C SER A 129 20.27 -47.14 -49.90
N ALA A 130 20.80 -45.91 -49.97
CA ALA A 130 22.04 -45.61 -50.68
C ALA A 130 23.31 -46.02 -49.91
N ALA A 131 23.17 -46.43 -48.64
CA ALA A 131 24.27 -46.95 -47.86
C ALA A 131 24.87 -48.21 -48.49
N ARG A 132 26.21 -48.26 -48.62
CA ARG A 132 26.94 -49.31 -49.34
C ARG A 132 27.18 -50.57 -48.52
N SER A 133 26.90 -50.51 -47.22
CA SER A 133 27.03 -51.64 -46.29
C SER A 133 25.97 -51.55 -45.19
N ALA A 134 25.70 -52.68 -44.51
CA ALA A 134 24.83 -52.70 -43.34
C ALA A 134 25.33 -51.76 -42.24
N TYR A 135 26.65 -51.71 -42.01
CA TYR A 135 27.28 -50.81 -41.04
C TYR A 135 27.03 -49.32 -41.34
N GLU A 136 27.13 -48.92 -42.62
CA GLU A 136 26.84 -47.55 -43.02
C GLU A 136 25.35 -47.22 -42.85
N ARG A 137 24.47 -48.18 -43.17
CA ARG A 137 23.03 -48.01 -43.00
C ARG A 137 22.64 -47.79 -41.54
N ASP A 138 23.22 -48.56 -40.62
CA ASP A 138 23.00 -48.39 -39.18
C ASP A 138 23.44 -47.02 -38.67
N LYS A 139 24.55 -46.47 -39.18
CA LYS A 139 24.95 -45.09 -38.87
C LYS A 139 23.92 -44.07 -39.33
N VAL A 140 23.43 -44.21 -40.56
CA VAL A 140 22.40 -43.32 -41.11
C VAL A 140 21.12 -43.41 -40.25
N PHE A 141 20.69 -44.61 -39.86
CA PHE A 141 19.56 -44.76 -38.95
C PHE A 141 19.80 -44.07 -37.61
N VAL A 142 20.98 -44.24 -36.99
CA VAL A 142 21.33 -43.58 -35.73
C VAL A 142 21.25 -42.05 -35.87
N ASP A 143 21.70 -41.49 -36.98
CA ASP A 143 21.61 -40.04 -37.21
C ASP A 143 20.16 -39.58 -37.40
N VAL A 144 19.33 -40.35 -38.12
CA VAL A 144 17.87 -40.11 -38.20
C VAL A 144 17.23 -40.16 -36.81
N ILE A 145 17.60 -41.14 -35.97
CA ILE A 145 17.05 -41.28 -34.61
C ILE A 145 17.45 -40.11 -33.71
N LYS A 146 18.68 -39.60 -33.82
CA LYS A 146 19.10 -38.40 -33.06
C LYS A 146 18.20 -37.20 -33.38
N GLU A 147 17.88 -36.98 -34.65
CA GLU A 147 16.98 -35.90 -35.05
C GLU A 147 15.54 -36.13 -34.58
N ILE A 148 15.01 -37.36 -34.69
CA ILE A 148 13.70 -37.72 -34.12
C ILE A 148 13.70 -37.46 -32.61
N GLN A 149 14.76 -37.86 -31.90
CA GLN A 149 14.89 -37.65 -30.45
C GLN A 149 14.92 -36.15 -30.09
N ARG A 150 15.58 -35.32 -30.91
CA ARG A 150 15.58 -33.86 -30.74
C ARG A 150 14.17 -33.28 -30.88
N VAL A 151 13.43 -33.69 -31.90
CA VAL A 151 12.03 -33.27 -32.11
C VAL A 151 11.13 -33.73 -30.95
N VAL A 152 11.28 -34.97 -30.50
CA VAL A 152 10.55 -35.52 -29.35
C VAL A 152 10.81 -34.70 -28.09
N LYS A 153 12.08 -34.38 -27.79
CA LYS A 153 12.46 -33.52 -26.67
C LYS A 153 11.80 -32.15 -26.76
N GLU A 154 11.78 -31.54 -27.95
CA GLU A 154 11.18 -30.23 -28.17
C GLU A 154 9.66 -30.22 -27.95
N LEU A 155 8.97 -31.26 -28.44
CA LEU A 155 7.52 -31.40 -28.23
C LEU A 155 7.19 -31.61 -26.75
N ILE A 156 7.99 -32.39 -26.01
CA ILE A 156 7.76 -32.58 -24.58
C ILE A 156 8.00 -31.28 -23.81
N ALA A 157 9.06 -30.54 -24.15
CA ALA A 157 9.31 -29.21 -23.58
C ALA A 157 8.14 -28.25 -23.84
N GLN A 158 7.59 -28.24 -25.05
CA GLN A 158 6.39 -27.47 -25.41
C GLN A 158 5.18 -27.87 -24.55
N LYS A 159 4.92 -29.18 -24.38
CA LYS A 159 3.79 -29.66 -23.57
C LYS A 159 3.95 -29.29 -22.08
N TRP A 160 5.15 -29.36 -21.52
CA TRP A 160 5.41 -28.88 -20.15
C TRP A 160 5.24 -27.38 -20.01
N PHE A 161 5.75 -26.61 -20.98
CA PHE A 161 5.61 -25.15 -20.98
C PHE A 161 4.14 -24.72 -21.05
N THR A 162 3.36 -25.32 -21.95
CA THR A 162 1.91 -25.07 -22.05
C THR A 162 1.16 -25.48 -20.79
N LYS A 163 1.48 -26.65 -20.19
CA LYS A 163 0.95 -27.06 -18.88
C LYS A 163 1.25 -26.02 -17.80
N GLY A 164 2.49 -25.52 -17.74
CA GLY A 164 2.90 -24.48 -16.78
C GLY A 164 2.09 -23.20 -16.94
N ASN A 165 1.83 -22.74 -18.17
CA ASN A 165 0.99 -21.58 -18.44
C ASN A 165 -0.48 -21.80 -18.03
N THR A 166 -1.04 -22.98 -18.30
CA THR A 166 -2.40 -23.32 -17.87
C THR A 166 -2.51 -23.29 -16.34
N LEU A 167 -1.60 -23.96 -15.64
CA LEU A 167 -1.55 -23.98 -14.17
C LEU A 167 -1.35 -22.59 -13.57
N LEU A 168 -0.56 -21.74 -14.22
CA LEU A 168 -0.40 -20.34 -13.82
C LEU A 168 -1.73 -19.57 -13.93
N SER A 169 -2.49 -19.77 -15.01
CA SER A 169 -3.81 -19.15 -15.19
C SER A 169 -4.82 -19.62 -14.14
N GLU A 170 -4.70 -20.86 -13.68
CA GLU A 170 -5.48 -21.47 -12.59
C GLU A 170 -4.97 -21.07 -11.19
N LYS A 171 -3.90 -20.27 -11.11
CA LYS A 171 -3.21 -19.86 -9.87
C LYS A 171 -2.61 -21.02 -9.07
N ALA A 172 -2.39 -22.18 -9.70
CA ALA A 172 -1.69 -23.32 -9.13
C ALA A 172 -0.17 -23.12 -9.18
N TYR A 173 0.33 -22.11 -8.45
CA TYR A 173 1.68 -21.56 -8.61
C TYR A 173 2.81 -22.59 -8.42
N GLU A 174 2.75 -23.44 -7.39
CA GLU A 174 3.81 -24.44 -7.14
C GLU A 174 3.85 -25.53 -8.22
N GLN A 175 2.69 -25.92 -8.76
CA GLN A 175 2.64 -26.90 -9.85
C GLN A 175 3.12 -26.27 -11.17
N ALA A 176 2.75 -25.01 -11.42
CA ALA A 176 3.24 -24.24 -12.57
C ALA A 176 4.77 -24.09 -12.51
N LEU A 177 5.32 -23.77 -11.33
CA LEU A 177 6.75 -23.70 -11.08
C LEU A 177 7.44 -25.03 -11.42
N SER A 178 6.92 -26.14 -10.91
CA SER A 178 7.46 -27.47 -11.19
C SER A 178 7.44 -27.80 -12.69
N ALA A 179 6.34 -27.48 -13.39
CA ALA A 179 6.22 -27.70 -14.83
C ALA A 179 7.26 -26.91 -15.64
N PHE A 180 7.49 -25.62 -15.30
CA PHE A 180 8.51 -24.82 -15.97
C PHE A 180 9.94 -25.27 -15.61
N GLU A 181 10.18 -25.71 -14.38
CA GLU A 181 11.48 -26.24 -13.95
C GLU A 181 11.86 -27.51 -14.72
N GLN A 182 10.88 -28.36 -15.06
CA GLN A 182 11.13 -29.52 -15.93
C GLN A 182 11.67 -29.10 -17.29
N VAL A 183 11.12 -28.05 -17.90
CA VAL A 183 11.64 -27.48 -19.15
C VAL A 183 13.07 -26.97 -18.95
N ALA A 184 13.28 -26.14 -17.93
CA ALA A 184 14.55 -25.46 -17.70
C ALA A 184 15.71 -26.40 -17.34
N LYS A 185 15.44 -27.55 -16.72
CA LYS A 185 16.43 -28.53 -16.26
C LYS A 185 16.68 -29.65 -17.27
N SER A 186 15.63 -30.19 -17.87
CA SER A 186 15.70 -31.45 -18.61
C SER A 186 15.90 -31.24 -20.12
N TYR A 187 15.66 -30.03 -20.63
CA TYR A 187 15.64 -29.72 -22.06
C TYR A 187 16.53 -28.51 -22.37
N GLU A 188 17.85 -28.68 -22.20
CA GLU A 188 18.80 -27.57 -22.21
C GLU A 188 18.89 -26.80 -23.53
N GLU A 189 18.67 -27.46 -24.66
CA GLU A 189 18.74 -26.91 -26.02
C GLU A 189 17.38 -26.44 -26.55
N SER A 190 16.31 -26.57 -25.76
CA SER A 190 14.95 -26.25 -26.22
C SER A 190 14.73 -24.74 -26.36
N VAL A 191 13.97 -24.35 -27.40
CA VAL A 191 13.60 -22.95 -27.60
C VAL A 191 12.67 -22.43 -26.50
N TYR A 192 11.98 -23.34 -25.79
CA TYR A 192 11.09 -22.99 -24.67
C TYR A 192 11.84 -22.71 -23.36
N LYS A 193 13.15 -22.97 -23.28
CA LYS A 193 13.92 -22.83 -22.04
C LYS A 193 13.91 -21.38 -21.52
N TYR A 194 14.13 -20.40 -22.39
CA TYR A 194 14.08 -18.99 -22.01
C TYR A 194 12.68 -18.62 -21.49
N ALA A 195 11.64 -18.99 -22.24
CA ALA A 195 10.25 -18.70 -21.87
C ALA A 195 9.86 -19.36 -20.54
N ALA A 196 10.32 -20.59 -20.29
CA ALA A 196 10.11 -21.28 -19.03
C ALA A 196 10.80 -20.59 -17.85
N LEU A 197 12.05 -20.12 -18.01
CA LEU A 197 12.74 -19.34 -16.97
C LEU A 197 12.02 -18.02 -16.68
N MET A 198 11.49 -17.35 -17.71
CA MET A 198 10.66 -16.17 -17.53
C MET A 198 9.35 -16.48 -16.78
N GLY A 199 8.72 -17.63 -17.10
CA GLY A 199 7.57 -18.16 -16.36
C GLY A 199 7.90 -18.43 -14.88
N ILE A 200 9.03 -19.07 -14.60
CA ILE A 200 9.56 -19.28 -13.24
C ILE A 200 9.74 -17.95 -12.52
N CYS A 201 10.43 -16.97 -13.15
CA CYS A 201 10.68 -15.66 -12.54
C CYS A 201 9.35 -14.96 -12.20
N ASN A 202 8.35 -15.01 -13.09
CA ASN A 202 7.03 -14.42 -12.86
C ASN A 202 6.26 -15.08 -11.69
N VAL A 203 6.25 -16.42 -11.64
CA VAL A 203 5.62 -17.18 -10.55
C VAL A 203 6.28 -16.83 -9.21
N LEU A 204 7.60 -16.83 -9.15
CA LEU A 204 8.36 -16.55 -7.91
C LEU A 204 8.18 -15.10 -7.44
N ILE A 205 8.09 -14.13 -8.37
CA ILE A 205 7.68 -12.75 -8.06
C ILE A 205 6.29 -12.76 -7.42
N THR A 206 5.33 -13.50 -7.97
CA THR A 206 3.96 -13.56 -7.42
C THR A 206 3.93 -14.16 -6.01
N LEU A 207 4.76 -15.19 -5.76
CA LEU A 207 4.93 -15.82 -4.45
C LEU A 207 5.82 -15.03 -3.47
N ASN A 208 6.35 -13.87 -3.88
CA ASN A 208 7.29 -13.05 -3.11
C ASN A 208 8.61 -13.78 -2.74
N ARG A 209 8.99 -14.84 -3.49
CA ARG A 209 10.25 -15.58 -3.37
C ARG A 209 11.35 -14.85 -4.15
N ASN A 210 11.67 -13.63 -3.71
CA ASN A 210 12.44 -12.65 -4.49
C ASN A 210 13.87 -13.10 -4.83
N ASN A 211 14.57 -13.83 -3.95
CA ASN A 211 15.93 -14.29 -4.23
C ASN A 211 15.97 -15.36 -5.34
N GLU A 212 15.03 -16.30 -5.32
CA GLU A 212 14.93 -17.34 -6.36
C GLU A 212 14.46 -16.75 -7.70
N ALA A 213 13.55 -15.76 -7.65
CA ALA A 213 13.15 -15.02 -8.84
C ALA A 213 14.36 -14.33 -9.49
N LEU A 214 15.25 -13.73 -8.68
CA LEU A 214 16.46 -13.08 -9.18
C LEU A 214 17.37 -14.07 -9.92
N ASP A 215 17.63 -15.25 -9.34
CA ASP A 215 18.42 -16.30 -9.99
C ASP A 215 17.81 -16.73 -11.33
N SER A 216 16.50 -16.96 -11.36
CA SER A 216 15.81 -17.38 -12.59
C SER A 216 15.91 -16.33 -13.70
N CYS A 217 15.72 -15.06 -13.34
CA CYS A 217 15.90 -13.95 -14.27
C CYS A 217 17.36 -13.82 -14.76
N GLU A 218 18.36 -14.08 -13.91
CA GLU A 218 19.78 -14.09 -14.33
C GLU A 218 20.13 -15.28 -15.23
N ARG A 219 19.53 -16.45 -14.99
CA ARG A 219 19.63 -17.61 -15.88
C ARG A 219 19.03 -17.31 -17.25
N ALA A 220 17.88 -16.62 -17.31
CA ALA A 220 17.27 -16.20 -18.56
C ALA A 220 18.19 -15.22 -19.34
N ILE A 221 18.78 -14.24 -18.64
CA ILE A 221 19.74 -13.29 -19.24
C ILE A 221 20.99 -14.00 -19.76
N ARG A 222 21.53 -14.99 -19.04
CA ARG A 222 22.69 -15.79 -19.50
C ARG A 222 22.39 -16.57 -20.78
N LEU A 223 21.15 -16.99 -20.99
CA LEU A 223 20.73 -17.68 -22.21
C LEU A 223 20.51 -16.73 -23.38
N ASN A 224 19.85 -15.59 -23.13
CA ASN A 224 19.61 -14.59 -24.16
C ASN A 224 19.61 -13.18 -23.54
N ALA A 225 20.74 -12.49 -23.66
CA ALA A 225 20.92 -11.14 -23.12
C ALA A 225 20.26 -10.04 -23.99
N GLU A 226 19.95 -10.33 -25.26
CA GLU A 226 19.30 -9.38 -26.17
C GLU A 226 17.80 -9.26 -25.88
N GLN A 227 17.22 -10.25 -25.19
CA GLN A 227 15.81 -10.24 -24.85
C GLN A 227 15.54 -9.47 -23.56
N GLY A 228 15.20 -8.19 -23.72
CA GLY A 228 15.11 -7.22 -22.63
C GLY A 228 14.04 -7.49 -21.54
N THR A 229 13.08 -8.39 -21.77
CA THR A 229 12.00 -8.70 -20.81
C THR A 229 12.53 -9.27 -19.49
N ALA A 230 13.64 -10.01 -19.52
CA ALA A 230 14.27 -10.53 -18.30
C ALA A 230 14.82 -9.40 -17.41
N TYR A 231 15.31 -8.31 -18.00
CA TYR A 231 15.80 -7.15 -17.26
C TYR A 231 14.66 -6.37 -16.58
N LEU A 232 13.47 -6.30 -17.20
CA LEU A 232 12.28 -5.75 -16.54
C LEU A 232 11.94 -6.54 -15.28
N HIS A 233 11.80 -7.87 -15.37
CA HIS A 233 11.52 -8.69 -14.18
C HIS A 233 12.64 -8.61 -13.13
N LYS A 234 13.91 -8.61 -13.56
CA LYS A 234 15.06 -8.38 -12.67
C LYS A 234 14.96 -7.05 -11.94
N SER A 235 14.59 -5.96 -12.62
CA SER A 235 14.39 -4.64 -11.98
C SER A 235 13.29 -4.66 -10.91
N THR A 236 12.18 -5.36 -11.18
CA THR A 236 11.05 -5.53 -10.24
C THR A 236 11.51 -6.25 -8.97
N VAL A 237 12.27 -7.34 -9.13
CA VAL A 237 12.80 -8.14 -8.02
C VAL A 237 13.81 -7.33 -7.21
N LEU A 238 14.74 -6.64 -7.86
CA LEU A 238 15.75 -5.82 -7.18
C LEU A 238 15.14 -4.65 -6.40
N LEU A 239 14.07 -4.05 -6.91
CA LEU A 239 13.27 -3.06 -6.19
C LEU A 239 12.69 -3.62 -4.89
N ARG A 240 12.13 -4.84 -4.92
CA ARG A 240 11.59 -5.51 -3.72
C ARG A 240 12.67 -5.91 -2.72
N LEU A 241 13.88 -6.18 -3.21
CA LEU A 241 15.06 -6.44 -2.38
C LEU A 241 15.77 -5.16 -1.91
N HIS A 242 15.22 -3.97 -2.18
CA HIS A 242 15.81 -2.67 -1.87
C HIS A 242 17.21 -2.43 -2.46
N LYS A 243 17.58 -3.17 -3.52
CA LYS A 243 18.85 -3.04 -4.25
C LYS A 243 18.72 -1.99 -5.35
N TYR A 244 18.52 -0.74 -4.95
CA TYR A 244 18.08 0.33 -5.86
C TYR A 244 19.05 0.62 -7.01
N GLN A 245 20.37 0.67 -6.76
CA GLN A 245 21.32 0.94 -7.85
C GLN A 245 21.27 -0.15 -8.94
N LEU A 246 21.28 -1.42 -8.53
CA LEU A 246 21.17 -2.55 -9.46
C LEU A 246 19.82 -2.58 -10.18
N ALA A 247 18.74 -2.16 -9.52
CA ALA A 247 17.43 -2.04 -10.15
C ALA A 247 17.42 -0.98 -11.26
N LEU A 248 18.10 0.15 -11.04
CA LEU A 248 18.23 1.22 -12.04
C LEU A 248 19.04 0.73 -13.25
N ASP A 249 20.14 0.02 -13.00
CA ASP A 249 20.96 -0.57 -14.05
C ASP A 249 20.14 -1.56 -14.88
N ALA A 250 19.36 -2.44 -14.23
CA ALA A 250 18.46 -3.36 -14.91
C ALA A 250 17.38 -2.63 -15.75
N CYS A 251 16.78 -1.54 -15.24
CA CYS A 251 15.85 -0.74 -16.02
C CYS A 251 16.50 -0.13 -17.26
N ASN A 252 17.71 0.41 -17.13
CA ASN A 252 18.44 1.00 -18.24
C ASN A 252 18.82 -0.06 -19.29
N GLN A 253 19.21 -1.27 -18.85
CA GLN A 253 19.45 -2.39 -19.75
C GLN A 253 18.18 -2.83 -20.48
N ALA A 254 17.03 -2.92 -19.81
CA ALA A 254 15.76 -3.22 -20.47
C ALA A 254 15.42 -2.20 -21.58
N LEU A 255 15.62 -0.91 -21.29
CA LEU A 255 15.41 0.16 -22.28
C LEU A 255 16.42 0.10 -23.44
N TYR A 256 17.69 -0.21 -23.14
CA TYR A 256 18.74 -0.38 -24.14
C TYR A 256 18.42 -1.51 -25.12
N GLN A 257 17.86 -2.62 -24.62
CA GLN A 257 17.36 -3.74 -25.43
C GLN A 257 16.00 -3.46 -26.11
N GLY A 258 15.53 -2.21 -26.11
CA GLY A 258 14.34 -1.79 -26.84
C GLY A 258 13.00 -2.08 -26.16
N VAL A 259 12.98 -2.49 -24.88
CA VAL A 259 11.73 -2.74 -24.15
C VAL A 259 11.05 -1.43 -23.80
N LYS A 260 10.06 -1.04 -24.60
CA LYS A 260 9.19 0.12 -24.36
C LYS A 260 7.93 -0.28 -23.59
N ASP A 261 8.14 -0.76 -22.37
CA ASP A 261 7.07 -1.22 -21.48
C ASP A 261 6.85 -0.24 -20.31
N VAL A 262 5.59 -0.05 -19.93
CA VAL A 262 5.20 0.86 -18.84
C VAL A 262 5.83 0.47 -17.51
N GLY A 263 5.99 -0.84 -17.26
CA GLY A 263 6.60 -1.40 -16.06
C GLY A 263 8.06 -0.99 -15.92
N VAL A 264 8.81 -0.87 -17.02
CA VAL A 264 10.22 -0.44 -16.98
C VAL A 264 10.33 1.00 -16.49
N TYR A 265 9.52 1.90 -17.05
CA TYR A 265 9.53 3.31 -16.65
C TYR A 265 8.98 3.52 -15.25
N ARG A 266 7.94 2.78 -14.85
CA ARG A 266 7.41 2.82 -13.48
C ARG A 266 8.43 2.33 -12.45
N ASN A 267 9.11 1.22 -12.74
CA ASN A 267 10.18 0.71 -11.89
C ASN A 267 11.33 1.71 -11.81
N LYS A 268 11.79 2.25 -12.94
CA LYS A 268 12.83 3.28 -13.00
C LYS A 268 12.45 4.50 -12.16
N GLY A 269 11.22 5.00 -12.29
CA GLY A 269 10.70 6.12 -11.50
C GLY A 269 10.72 5.83 -10.01
N LYS A 270 10.24 4.66 -9.59
CA LYS A 270 10.27 4.22 -8.18
C LYS A 270 11.70 4.10 -7.66
N THR A 271 12.60 3.48 -8.43
CA THR A 271 14.01 3.34 -8.07
C THR A 271 14.69 4.69 -7.88
N LEU A 272 14.49 5.63 -8.81
CA LEU A 272 15.07 6.98 -8.74
C LEU A 272 14.52 7.78 -7.56
N TYR A 273 13.23 7.61 -7.24
CA TYR A 273 12.63 8.22 -6.06
C TYR A 273 13.31 7.74 -4.76
N GLU A 274 13.52 6.43 -4.61
CA GLU A 274 14.23 5.84 -3.46
C GLU A 274 15.71 6.26 -3.40
N LEU A 275 16.36 6.44 -4.55
CA LEU A 275 17.72 6.99 -4.67
C LEU A 275 17.79 8.51 -4.42
N LYS A 276 16.69 9.16 -4.01
CA LYS A 276 16.60 10.61 -3.77
C LYS A 276 16.92 11.46 -5.01
N ARG A 277 16.58 10.96 -6.20
CA ARG A 277 16.70 11.66 -7.50
C ARG A 277 15.31 11.99 -8.07
N PRO A 278 14.54 12.88 -7.43
CA PRO A 278 13.13 13.10 -7.75
C PRO A 278 12.89 13.75 -9.12
N VAL A 279 13.83 14.51 -9.66
CA VAL A 279 13.68 15.11 -11.01
C VAL A 279 13.68 14.03 -12.09
N GLU A 280 14.67 13.14 -12.07
CA GLU A 280 14.75 12.02 -13.02
C GLU A 280 13.63 10.99 -12.79
N ALA A 281 13.19 10.82 -11.53
CA ALA A 281 12.02 10.00 -11.23
C ALA A 281 10.75 10.55 -11.91
N LEU A 282 10.58 11.88 -11.90
CA LEU A 282 9.46 12.53 -12.55
C LEU A 282 9.49 12.31 -14.07
N GLU A 283 10.64 12.44 -14.71
CA GLU A 283 10.81 12.16 -16.14
C GLU A 283 10.44 10.71 -16.49
N ALA A 284 10.85 9.75 -15.67
CA ALA A 284 10.49 8.34 -15.85
C ALA A 284 8.98 8.12 -15.71
N TYR A 285 8.33 8.70 -14.70
CA TYR A 285 6.87 8.61 -14.56
C TYR A 285 6.10 9.36 -15.65
N GLU A 286 6.67 10.41 -16.24
CA GLU A 286 6.11 11.07 -17.41
C GLU A 286 6.13 10.16 -18.64
N GLN A 287 7.20 9.40 -18.86
CA GLN A 287 7.21 8.39 -19.92
C GLN A 287 6.20 7.28 -19.64
N ALA A 288 6.11 6.79 -18.40
CA ALA A 288 5.11 5.80 -18.01
C ALA A 288 3.68 6.32 -18.25
N SER A 289 3.40 7.57 -17.89
CA SER A 289 2.12 8.23 -18.11
C SER A 289 1.79 8.50 -19.58
N ARG A 290 2.79 8.64 -20.46
CA ARG A 290 2.57 8.75 -21.91
C ARG A 290 2.17 7.41 -22.51
N LEU A 291 2.74 6.31 -22.03
CA LEU A 291 2.40 4.94 -22.46
C LEU A 291 1.01 4.52 -21.98
N GLU A 292 0.68 4.80 -20.71
CA GLU A 292 -0.64 4.51 -20.15
C GLU A 292 -1.27 5.72 -19.44
N PRO A 293 -1.89 6.65 -20.19
CA PRO A 293 -2.49 7.85 -19.62
C PRO A 293 -3.63 7.59 -18.62
N ARG A 294 -4.31 6.44 -18.77
CA ARG A 294 -5.49 6.05 -17.97
C ARG A 294 -5.17 5.19 -16.75
N ASN A 295 -3.89 5.01 -16.40
CA ASN A 295 -3.50 4.24 -15.24
C ASN A 295 -3.43 5.12 -13.98
N ALA A 296 -4.41 4.96 -13.07
CA ALA A 296 -4.52 5.75 -11.84
C ALA A 296 -3.29 5.63 -10.92
N TYR A 297 -2.66 4.45 -10.85
CA TYR A 297 -1.51 4.22 -9.99
C TYR A 297 -0.27 4.96 -10.47
N ILE A 298 -0.08 5.12 -11.79
CA ILE A 298 1.01 5.92 -12.34
C ILE A 298 0.83 7.40 -11.99
N GLN A 299 -0.40 7.92 -12.06
CA GLN A 299 -0.70 9.30 -11.66
C GLN A 299 -0.46 9.53 -10.17
N LEU A 300 -0.80 8.55 -9.34
CA LEU A 300 -0.53 8.57 -7.90
C LEU A 300 0.98 8.59 -7.61
N ASP A 301 1.73 7.67 -8.23
CA ASP A 301 3.19 7.58 -8.07
C ASP A 301 3.87 8.88 -8.56
N LYS A 302 3.43 9.43 -9.71
CA LYS A 302 3.88 10.73 -10.24
C LYS A 302 3.58 11.87 -9.26
N GLY A 303 2.37 11.91 -8.70
CA GLY A 303 1.97 12.91 -7.71
C GLY A 303 2.83 12.89 -6.45
N GLN A 304 3.29 11.71 -6.03
CA GLN A 304 4.19 11.57 -4.88
C GLN A 304 5.56 12.20 -5.16
N VAL A 305 6.08 12.03 -6.37
CA VAL A 305 7.33 12.68 -6.79
C VAL A 305 7.17 14.20 -6.83
N LEU A 306 6.05 14.71 -7.40
CA LEU A 306 5.76 16.14 -7.46
C LEU A 306 5.61 16.76 -6.06
N LEU A 307 4.98 16.04 -5.12
CA LEU A 307 4.89 16.45 -3.72
C LEU A 307 6.27 16.60 -3.09
N LYS A 308 7.17 15.64 -3.33
CA LYS A 308 8.55 15.70 -2.82
C LYS A 308 9.34 16.89 -3.39
N LEU A 309 9.05 17.26 -4.64
CA LEU A 309 9.57 18.46 -5.31
C LEU A 309 8.88 19.76 -4.89
N LYS A 310 7.89 19.71 -3.97
CA LYS A 310 7.04 20.85 -3.56
C LYS A 310 6.28 21.51 -4.72
N ARG A 311 6.06 20.80 -5.83
CA ARG A 311 5.25 21.25 -6.97
C ARG A 311 3.76 20.98 -6.70
N TYR A 312 3.23 21.64 -5.65
CA TYR A 312 1.91 21.32 -5.08
C TYR A 312 0.75 21.43 -6.07
N LYS A 313 0.74 22.45 -6.95
CA LYS A 313 -0.33 22.65 -7.94
C LYS A 313 -0.41 21.46 -8.91
N GLU A 314 0.73 21.05 -9.45
CA GLU A 314 0.79 19.94 -10.40
C GLU A 314 0.51 18.59 -9.72
N ALA A 315 0.96 18.43 -8.46
CA ALA A 315 0.65 17.27 -7.65
C ALA A 315 -0.88 17.13 -7.44
N LEU A 316 -1.58 18.24 -7.13
CA LEU A 316 -3.04 18.24 -7.01
C LEU A 316 -3.72 17.80 -8.31
N THR A 317 -3.28 18.33 -9.46
CA THR A 317 -3.84 17.96 -10.78
C THR A 317 -3.73 16.46 -11.06
N VAL A 318 -2.56 15.86 -10.81
CA VAL A 318 -2.38 14.42 -11.07
C VAL A 318 -3.11 13.55 -10.04
N TYR A 319 -3.24 13.97 -8.78
CA TYR A 319 -4.05 13.25 -7.80
C TYR A 319 -5.56 13.37 -8.08
N GLU A 320 -6.02 14.49 -8.63
CA GLU A 320 -7.39 14.65 -9.12
C GLU A 320 -7.67 13.71 -10.29
N LEU A 321 -6.74 13.63 -11.25
CA LEU A 321 -6.83 12.67 -12.33
C LEU A 321 -6.82 11.23 -11.81
N ALA A 322 -5.96 10.89 -10.84
CA ALA A 322 -5.94 9.56 -10.23
C ALA A 322 -7.28 9.20 -9.57
N ALA A 323 -7.90 10.13 -8.84
CA ALA A 323 -9.20 9.95 -8.21
C ALA A 323 -10.35 9.84 -9.23
N GLN A 324 -10.26 10.53 -10.38
CA GLN A 324 -11.22 10.40 -11.48
C GLN A 324 -11.10 9.04 -12.19
N LEU A 325 -9.86 8.58 -12.45
CA LEU A 325 -9.59 7.31 -13.11
C LEU A 325 -9.95 6.12 -12.23
N SER A 326 -9.78 6.23 -10.91
CA SER A 326 -10.16 5.21 -9.94
C SER A 326 -10.84 5.84 -8.72
N PRO A 327 -12.19 5.96 -8.73
CA PRO A 327 -12.94 6.58 -7.65
C PRO A 327 -12.81 5.89 -6.28
N SER A 328 -12.40 4.63 -6.24
CA SER A 328 -12.16 3.87 -5.02
C SER A 328 -10.76 4.07 -4.43
N LEU A 329 -9.89 4.86 -5.08
CA LEU A 329 -8.51 5.04 -4.67
C LEU A 329 -8.37 6.04 -3.51
N ALA A 330 -8.62 5.58 -2.28
CA ALA A 330 -8.54 6.38 -1.05
C ALA A 330 -7.20 7.15 -0.91
N GLN A 331 -6.10 6.52 -1.32
CA GLN A 331 -4.76 7.11 -1.25
C GLN A 331 -4.65 8.44 -2.00
N ALA A 332 -5.33 8.62 -3.14
CA ALA A 332 -5.29 9.88 -3.88
C ALA A 332 -5.87 11.04 -3.03
N HIS A 333 -6.98 10.79 -2.33
CA HIS A 333 -7.59 11.76 -1.43
C HIS A 333 -6.72 12.06 -0.21
N THR A 334 -6.08 11.05 0.38
CA THR A 334 -5.10 11.24 1.46
C THR A 334 -3.98 12.18 1.02
N ARG A 335 -3.40 11.94 -0.16
CA ARG A 335 -2.30 12.77 -0.68
C ARG A 335 -2.73 14.20 -1.02
N LYS A 336 -3.95 14.39 -1.52
CA LYS A 336 -4.54 15.74 -1.66
C LYS A 336 -4.66 16.43 -0.29
N GLY A 337 -5.11 15.70 0.73
CA GLY A 337 -5.15 16.17 2.10
C GLY A 337 -3.78 16.62 2.60
N ASP A 338 -2.74 15.83 2.36
CA ASP A 338 -1.35 16.16 2.72
C ASP A 338 -0.91 17.47 2.06
N ILE A 339 -1.21 17.67 0.77
CA ILE A 339 -0.90 18.93 0.08
C ILE A 339 -1.63 20.11 0.71
N PHE A 340 -2.94 19.99 0.96
CA PHE A 340 -3.70 21.08 1.58
C PHE A 340 -3.23 21.37 3.00
N PHE A 341 -2.77 20.36 3.73
CA PHE A 341 -2.20 20.51 5.06
C PHE A 341 -0.89 21.32 5.01
N GLU A 342 0.02 20.98 4.09
CA GLU A 342 1.29 21.72 3.89
C GLU A 342 1.06 23.16 3.41
N LEU A 343 -0.05 23.43 2.72
CA LEU A 343 -0.47 24.76 2.31
C LEU A 343 -1.29 25.51 3.39
N GLU A 344 -1.39 24.95 4.61
CA GLU A 344 -2.17 25.46 5.74
C GLU A 344 -3.67 25.66 5.45
N GLN A 345 -4.18 25.05 4.37
CA GLN A 345 -5.59 25.06 4.00
C GLN A 345 -6.33 23.93 4.73
N TYR A 346 -6.30 23.98 6.07
CA TYR A 346 -6.76 22.89 6.93
C TYR A 346 -8.22 22.48 6.68
N GLY A 347 -9.11 23.42 6.33
CA GLY A 347 -10.50 23.08 5.98
C GLY A 347 -10.61 22.18 4.74
N LYS A 348 -9.82 22.47 3.69
CA LYS A 348 -9.76 21.60 2.49
C LYS A 348 -9.05 20.28 2.78
N ALA A 349 -8.04 20.29 3.66
CA ALA A 349 -7.36 19.08 4.11
C ALA A 349 -8.34 18.14 4.83
N ILE A 350 -9.13 18.65 5.78
CA ILE A 350 -10.18 17.89 6.49
C ILE A 350 -11.17 17.29 5.49
N HIS A 351 -11.62 18.06 4.49
CA HIS A 351 -12.52 17.53 3.47
C HIS A 351 -11.87 16.37 2.70
N ALA A 352 -10.65 16.55 2.20
CA ALA A 352 -9.92 15.52 1.46
C ALA A 352 -9.68 14.25 2.30
N TYR A 353 -9.25 14.39 3.56
CA TYR A 353 -9.10 13.24 4.47
C TYR A 353 -10.44 12.55 4.76
N SER A 354 -11.54 13.29 4.90
CA SER A 354 -12.88 12.72 5.09
C SER A 354 -13.31 11.87 3.88
N GLN A 355 -12.98 12.29 2.66
CA GLN A 355 -13.25 11.51 1.45
C GLN A 355 -12.43 10.21 1.46
N SER A 356 -11.15 10.27 1.86
CA SER A 356 -10.31 9.07 2.01
C SER A 356 -10.87 8.08 3.03
N ILE A 357 -11.26 8.57 4.22
CA ILE A 357 -11.81 7.75 5.31
C ILE A 357 -13.15 7.11 4.92
N ARG A 358 -13.95 7.77 4.08
CA ARG A 358 -15.21 7.20 3.57
C ARG A 358 -14.95 6.04 2.59
N LEU A 359 -13.86 6.10 1.82
CA LEU A 359 -13.48 5.05 0.88
C LEU A 359 -12.74 3.89 1.58
N ASP A 360 -11.92 4.23 2.57
CA ASP A 360 -11.15 3.29 3.38
C ASP A 360 -11.35 3.61 4.86
N GLY A 361 -12.31 2.90 5.45
CA GLY A 361 -12.70 3.01 6.85
C GLY A 361 -11.60 2.62 7.83
N ASP A 362 -10.48 2.03 7.41
CA ASP A 362 -9.38 1.62 8.29
C ASP A 362 -8.14 2.50 8.12
N ASN A 363 -8.23 3.58 7.34
CA ASN A 363 -7.13 4.50 7.11
C ASN A 363 -6.80 5.37 8.34
N ALA A 364 -6.08 4.76 9.31
CA ALA A 364 -5.64 5.42 10.54
C ALA A 364 -4.78 6.67 10.26
N TYR A 365 -3.96 6.63 9.19
CA TYR A 365 -3.15 7.77 8.79
C TYR A 365 -4.02 8.97 8.41
N ALA A 366 -5.00 8.80 7.50
CA ALA A 366 -5.90 9.88 7.10
C ALA A 366 -6.69 10.45 8.29
N ARG A 367 -7.17 9.59 9.20
CA ARG A 367 -7.83 10.04 10.44
C ARG A 367 -6.92 10.86 11.33
N SER A 368 -5.69 10.42 11.56
CA SER A 368 -4.75 11.16 12.41
C SER A 368 -4.40 12.54 11.84
N ARG A 369 -4.24 12.63 10.51
CA ARG A 369 -3.99 13.90 9.83
C ARG A 369 -5.20 14.81 9.80
N GLN A 370 -6.41 14.25 9.71
CA GLN A 370 -7.65 15.00 9.88
C GLN A 370 -7.75 15.59 11.30
N ALA A 371 -7.48 14.79 12.33
CA ALA A 371 -7.49 15.24 13.72
C ALA A 371 -6.46 16.34 13.97
N GLU A 372 -5.27 16.21 13.37
CA GLU A 372 -4.23 17.24 13.43
C GLU A 372 -4.69 18.54 12.75
N ALA A 373 -5.32 18.45 11.57
CA ALA A 373 -5.88 19.61 10.89
C ALA A 373 -7.00 20.29 11.71
N GLN A 374 -7.85 19.51 12.38
CA GLN A 374 -8.87 20.04 13.30
C GLN A 374 -8.25 20.74 14.50
N LEU A 375 -7.19 20.17 15.07
CA LEU A 375 -6.43 20.77 16.16
C LEU A 375 -5.84 22.13 15.76
N ARG A 376 -5.28 22.25 14.55
CA ARG A 376 -4.76 23.52 14.00
C ARG A 376 -5.86 24.58 13.80
N LEU A 377 -7.08 24.16 13.47
CA LEU A 377 -8.26 25.04 13.41
C LEU A 377 -8.91 25.31 14.78
N LYS A 378 -8.34 24.79 15.88
CA LYS A 378 -8.90 24.89 17.25
C LYS A 378 -10.29 24.23 17.39
N HIS A 379 -10.65 23.31 16.49
CA HIS A 379 -11.82 22.45 16.60
C HIS A 379 -11.49 21.30 17.57
N TYR A 380 -11.29 21.64 18.84
CA TYR A 380 -10.69 20.75 19.82
C TYR A 380 -11.57 19.53 20.12
N GLN A 381 -12.90 19.68 20.14
CA GLN A 381 -13.81 18.58 20.46
C GLN A 381 -13.80 17.50 19.38
N GLU A 382 -13.80 17.91 18.11
CA GLU A 382 -13.70 17.01 16.97
C GLU A 382 -12.33 16.33 16.94
N ALA A 383 -11.25 17.06 17.23
CA ALA A 383 -9.90 16.50 17.31
C ALA A 383 -9.79 15.42 18.39
N VAL A 384 -10.35 15.64 19.59
CA VAL A 384 -10.40 14.62 20.66
C VAL A 384 -11.10 13.36 20.18
N ASN A 385 -12.30 13.50 19.60
CA ASN A 385 -13.08 12.37 19.11
C ASN A 385 -12.32 11.58 18.03
N ALA A 386 -11.66 12.28 17.10
CA ALA A 386 -10.88 11.68 16.03
C ALA A 386 -9.65 10.93 16.58
N TYR A 387 -8.90 11.52 17.52
CA TYR A 387 -7.76 10.84 18.15
C TYR A 387 -8.19 9.62 18.96
N GLU A 388 -9.35 9.62 19.62
CA GLU A 388 -9.87 8.44 20.29
C GLU A 388 -10.16 7.29 19.33
N GLN A 389 -10.71 7.57 18.15
CA GLN A 389 -10.91 6.55 17.12
C GLN A 389 -9.58 5.99 16.61
N VAL A 390 -8.59 6.85 16.37
CA VAL A 390 -7.26 6.40 15.91
C VAL A 390 -6.57 5.55 16.99
N LEU A 391 -6.68 5.91 18.26
CA LEU A 391 -6.11 5.15 19.38
C LEU A 391 -6.76 3.77 19.57
N ARG A 392 -8.01 3.57 19.13
CA ARG A 392 -8.61 2.22 19.08
C ARG A 392 -7.94 1.33 18.02
N LEU A 393 -7.56 1.91 16.88
CA LEU A 393 -6.88 1.19 15.79
C LEU A 393 -5.38 1.00 16.08
N GLN A 394 -4.75 2.00 16.69
CA GLN A 394 -3.31 2.05 16.96
C GLN A 394 -3.06 2.44 18.43
N PRO A 395 -3.30 1.52 19.38
CA PRO A 395 -3.23 1.83 20.81
C PRO A 395 -1.82 2.16 21.32
N ASN A 396 -0.78 1.95 20.51
CA ASN A 396 0.62 2.12 20.92
C ASN A 396 1.30 3.36 20.30
N HIS A 397 0.57 4.22 19.58
CA HIS A 397 1.16 5.37 18.92
C HIS A 397 1.19 6.61 19.82
N MET A 398 2.30 6.79 20.55
CA MET A 398 2.49 7.87 21.54
C MET A 398 2.16 9.30 21.05
N PRO A 399 2.53 9.71 19.83
CA PRO A 399 2.17 11.05 19.34
C PRO A 399 0.66 11.33 19.37
N HIS A 400 -0.20 10.34 19.16
CA HIS A 400 -1.67 10.54 19.18
C HIS A 400 -2.18 10.86 20.59
N TYR A 401 -1.61 10.25 21.62
CA TYR A 401 -1.94 10.62 23.01
C TYR A 401 -1.53 12.06 23.32
N LEU A 402 -0.34 12.48 22.88
CA LEU A 402 0.14 13.86 23.10
C LEU A 402 -0.71 14.91 22.37
N HIS A 403 -1.14 14.65 21.15
CA HIS A 403 -2.05 15.55 20.43
C HIS A 403 -3.47 15.54 21.02
N LYS A 404 -3.94 14.41 21.55
CA LYS A 404 -5.19 14.36 22.34
C LYS A 404 -5.09 15.23 23.58
N LEU A 405 -3.97 15.19 24.31
CA LEU A 405 -3.73 16.07 25.48
C LEU A 405 -3.75 17.55 25.09
N GLU A 406 -3.14 17.92 23.97
CA GLU A 406 -3.17 19.30 23.45
C GLU A 406 -4.62 19.76 23.17
N ALA A 407 -5.44 18.89 22.56
CA ALA A 407 -6.84 19.17 22.33
C ALA A 407 -7.66 19.28 23.64
N LEU A 408 -7.43 18.38 24.60
CA LEU A 408 -8.08 18.41 25.92
C LEU A 408 -7.70 19.65 26.73
N ALA A 409 -6.45 20.08 26.66
CA ALA A 409 -5.97 21.32 27.26
C ALA A 409 -6.69 22.53 26.67
N GLY A 410 -6.88 22.57 25.34
CA GLY A 410 -7.67 23.59 24.64
C GLY A 410 -9.14 23.65 25.09
N LEU A 411 -9.73 22.51 25.46
CA LEU A 411 -11.09 22.42 26.02
C LEU A 411 -11.16 22.62 27.54
N GLN A 412 -10.02 22.73 28.22
CA GLN A 412 -9.94 22.74 29.69
C GLN A 412 -10.59 21.51 30.36
N ARG A 413 -10.62 20.35 29.68
CA ARG A 413 -11.15 19.08 30.22
C ARG A 413 -10.10 18.39 31.10
N TYR A 414 -9.77 19.01 32.24
CA TYR A 414 -8.63 18.62 33.08
C TYR A 414 -8.73 17.19 33.63
N ALA A 415 -9.93 16.70 33.97
CA ALA A 415 -10.11 15.34 34.49
C ALA A 415 -9.70 14.26 33.48
N GLU A 416 -10.13 14.39 32.22
CA GLU A 416 -9.74 13.45 31.15
C GLU A 416 -8.29 13.61 30.73
N MET A 417 -7.75 14.82 30.87
CA MET A 417 -6.32 15.09 30.68
C MET A 417 -5.49 14.28 31.69
N LEU A 418 -5.89 14.23 32.97
CA LEU A 418 -5.22 13.40 33.98
C LEU A 418 -5.22 11.92 33.61
N LEU A 419 -6.39 11.36 33.24
CA LEU A 419 -6.51 9.96 32.83
C LEU A 419 -5.61 9.64 31.63
N THR A 420 -5.58 10.53 30.64
CA THR A 420 -4.75 10.36 29.45
C THR A 420 -3.26 10.45 29.79
N CYS A 421 -2.87 11.36 30.70
CA CYS A 421 -1.50 11.45 31.20
C CYS A 421 -1.09 10.18 31.96
N GLU A 422 -1.96 9.61 32.78
CA GLU A 422 -1.69 8.35 33.49
C GLU A 422 -1.44 7.19 32.53
N GLN A 423 -2.26 7.08 31.47
CA GLN A 423 -2.05 6.07 30.42
C GLN A 423 -0.67 6.19 29.75
N ILE A 424 -0.20 7.43 29.51
CA ILE A 424 1.14 7.68 28.98
C ILE A 424 2.21 7.29 30.01
N LEU A 425 2.09 7.77 31.24
CA LEU A 425 3.10 7.60 32.29
C LEU A 425 3.25 6.16 32.77
N GLN A 426 2.21 5.33 32.66
CA GLN A 426 2.29 3.89 32.89
C GLN A 426 3.24 3.18 31.90
N ARG A 427 3.35 3.71 30.68
CA ARG A 427 4.20 3.16 29.61
C ARG A 427 5.57 3.82 29.59
N GLU A 428 5.59 5.13 29.72
CA GLU A 428 6.77 5.98 29.70
C GLU A 428 6.78 6.87 30.94
N ALA A 429 7.24 6.31 32.07
CA ALA A 429 7.28 7.03 33.35
C ALA A 429 8.09 8.34 33.29
N ARG A 430 9.06 8.43 32.35
CA ARG A 430 9.91 9.61 32.14
C ARG A 430 9.49 10.46 30.93
N ASN A 431 8.20 10.49 30.57
CA ASN A 431 7.71 11.37 29.52
C ASN A 431 7.48 12.80 30.03
N SER A 432 8.43 13.71 29.73
CA SER A 432 8.37 15.11 30.19
C SER A 432 7.10 15.85 29.74
N ARG A 433 6.60 15.62 28.51
CA ARG A 433 5.39 16.28 28.01
C ARG A 433 4.14 15.84 28.77
N ALA A 434 4.00 14.54 29.04
CA ALA A 434 2.88 14.03 29.83
C ALA A 434 2.89 14.53 31.28
N LEU A 435 4.07 14.62 31.91
CA LEU A 435 4.21 15.22 33.24
C LEU A 435 3.83 16.71 33.24
N ALA A 436 4.24 17.46 32.21
CA ALA A 436 3.88 18.87 32.06
C ALA A 436 2.37 19.06 31.87
N TYR A 437 1.72 18.26 31.02
CA TYR A 437 0.26 18.27 30.89
C TYR A 437 -0.44 17.81 32.18
N LYS A 438 0.11 16.85 32.92
CA LYS A 438 -0.43 16.45 34.23
C LYS A 438 -0.37 17.61 35.23
N ALA A 439 0.76 18.32 35.28
CA ALA A 439 0.92 19.52 36.11
C ALA A 439 -0.06 20.63 35.70
N GLN A 440 -0.27 20.85 34.39
CA GLN A 440 -1.27 21.79 33.89
C GLN A 440 -2.69 21.41 34.30
N ALA A 441 -3.04 20.12 34.25
CA ALA A 441 -4.34 19.61 34.67
C ALA A 441 -4.57 19.86 36.17
N LEU A 442 -3.57 19.53 37.00
CA LEU A 442 -3.62 19.72 38.45
C LEU A 442 -3.73 21.19 38.83
N LEU A 443 -2.97 22.06 38.15
CA LEU A 443 -3.09 23.52 38.29
C LEU A 443 -4.52 24.00 37.97
N GLY A 444 -5.11 23.51 36.87
CA GLY A 444 -6.49 23.81 36.48
C GLY A 444 -7.54 23.34 37.49
N LEU A 445 -7.23 22.29 38.26
CA LEU A 445 -8.05 21.73 39.34
C LEU A 445 -7.70 22.28 40.73
N ALA A 446 -6.88 23.33 40.80
CA ALA A 446 -6.43 23.97 42.06
C ALA A 446 -5.62 23.04 43.00
N ARG A 447 -5.02 21.96 42.48
CA ARG A 447 -4.11 21.06 43.23
C ARG A 447 -2.66 21.54 43.07
N TYR A 448 -2.36 22.68 43.68
CA TYR A 448 -1.12 23.44 43.41
C TYR A 448 0.17 22.72 43.83
N GLU A 449 0.19 22.07 44.99
CA GLU A 449 1.38 21.37 45.50
C GLU A 449 1.79 20.22 44.58
N GLU A 450 0.83 19.38 44.19
CA GLU A 450 1.08 18.28 43.25
C GLU A 450 1.45 18.80 41.86
N ALA A 451 0.80 19.88 41.40
CA ALA A 451 1.16 20.53 40.14
C ALA A 451 2.62 20.99 40.15
N GLN A 452 3.10 21.55 41.27
CA GLN A 452 4.49 21.98 41.43
C GLN A 452 5.48 20.79 41.37
N GLU A 453 5.16 19.67 42.01
CA GLU A 453 6.00 18.47 41.96
C GLU A 453 6.15 17.95 40.53
N TYR A 454 5.02 17.69 39.84
CA TYR A 454 5.05 17.17 38.47
C TYR A 454 5.65 18.16 37.47
N CYS A 455 5.44 19.47 37.68
CA CYS A 455 6.10 20.51 36.90
C CYS A 455 7.62 20.44 37.05
N GLN A 456 8.13 20.31 38.28
CA GLN A 456 9.56 20.20 38.54
C GLN A 456 10.14 18.91 37.94
N GLN A 457 9.44 17.79 38.06
CA GLN A 457 9.84 16.54 37.42
C GLN A 457 9.92 16.68 35.88
N ALA A 458 8.95 17.34 35.26
CA ALA A 458 8.95 17.58 33.81
C ALA A 458 10.17 18.40 33.35
N ILE A 459 10.52 19.46 34.09
CA ILE A 459 11.68 20.33 33.82
C ILE A 459 13.00 19.59 34.06
N ASN A 460 13.08 18.77 35.11
CA ASN A 460 14.27 17.97 35.39
C ASN A 460 14.59 16.96 34.27
N ILE A 461 13.56 16.44 33.61
CA ILE A 461 13.72 15.53 32.47
C ILE A 461 14.04 16.29 31.18
N ASN A 462 13.34 17.40 30.93
CA ASN A 462 13.61 18.26 29.79
C ASN A 462 13.49 19.73 30.20
N ALA A 463 14.65 20.38 30.30
CA ALA A 463 14.76 21.77 30.71
C ALA A 463 14.11 22.75 29.71
N ASP A 464 13.91 22.35 28.46
CA ASP A 464 13.32 23.20 27.40
C ASP A 464 11.81 22.96 27.21
N ASN A 465 11.14 22.25 28.12
CA ASN A 465 9.72 21.98 28.01
C ASN A 465 8.88 23.25 28.24
N ALA A 466 8.42 23.86 27.14
CA ALA A 466 7.63 25.09 27.15
C ALA A 466 6.33 24.99 27.98
N ILE A 467 5.65 23.83 27.96
CA ILE A 467 4.42 23.63 28.74
C ILE A 467 4.74 23.64 30.23
N ALA A 468 5.82 22.98 30.63
CA ALA A 468 6.24 22.96 32.03
C ALA A 468 6.63 24.35 32.53
N HIS A 469 7.35 25.15 31.72
CA HIS A 469 7.65 26.55 32.07
C HIS A 469 6.38 27.40 32.21
N HIS A 470 5.43 27.27 31.29
CA HIS A 470 4.15 27.97 31.39
C HIS A 470 3.40 27.62 32.69
N VAL A 471 3.39 26.34 33.07
CA VAL A 471 2.78 25.88 34.33
C VAL A 471 3.55 26.43 35.54
N ARG A 472 4.89 26.43 35.49
CA ARG A 472 5.74 26.98 36.55
C ARG A 472 5.47 28.47 36.78
N ASP A 473 5.39 29.25 35.71
CA ASP A 473 5.15 30.69 35.79
C ASP A 473 3.78 30.97 36.41
N ALA A 474 2.75 30.21 36.02
CA ALA A 474 1.42 30.31 36.63
C ALA A 474 1.43 29.92 38.12
N LEU A 475 2.17 28.87 38.52
CA LEU A 475 2.33 28.47 39.92
C LEU A 475 3.05 29.55 40.76
N LEU A 476 4.03 30.24 40.18
CA LEU A 476 4.70 31.36 40.86
C LEU A 476 3.71 32.48 41.20
N THR A 477 2.81 32.82 40.28
CA THR A 477 1.74 33.80 40.53
C THR A 477 0.81 33.35 41.66
N VAL A 478 0.37 32.09 41.65
CA VAL A 478 -0.47 31.53 42.72
C VAL A 478 0.23 31.55 44.07
N ASN A 479 1.50 31.17 44.13
CA ASN A 479 2.29 31.17 45.37
C ASN A 479 2.48 32.60 45.92
N GLN A 480 2.66 33.60 45.05
CA GLN A 480 2.72 35.00 45.46
C GLN A 480 1.37 35.48 46.05
N GLN A 481 0.26 35.12 45.42
CA GLN A 481 -1.08 35.42 45.91
C GLN A 481 -1.34 34.79 47.28
N GLN A 482 -0.99 33.51 47.48
CA GLN A 482 -1.12 32.82 48.77
C GLN A 482 -0.29 33.47 49.88
N ARG A 483 0.95 33.88 49.58
CA ARG A 483 1.79 34.63 50.54
C ARG A 483 1.18 35.98 50.89
N SER A 484 0.64 36.69 49.89
CA SER A 484 -0.05 37.95 50.13
C SER A 484 -1.30 37.78 50.98
N LEU A 485 -2.02 36.66 50.82
CA LEU A 485 -3.18 36.33 51.66
C LEU A 485 -2.78 36.15 53.13
N LEU A 486 -1.71 35.40 53.41
CA LEU A 486 -1.19 35.22 54.78
C LEU A 486 -0.79 36.54 55.45
N LEU A 487 -0.18 37.46 54.71
CA LEU A 487 0.18 38.79 55.23
C LEU A 487 -1.06 39.63 55.58
N ILE A 488 -2.10 39.55 54.74
CA ILE A 488 -3.38 40.22 55.02
C ILE A 488 -4.05 39.60 56.24
N GLU A 489 -4.03 38.27 56.39
CA GLU A 489 -4.61 37.61 57.56
C GLU A 489 -3.88 37.99 58.86
N HIS A 490 -2.55 38.12 58.83
CA HIS A 490 -1.80 38.68 59.95
C HIS A 490 -2.13 40.15 60.22
N THR A 491 -2.40 40.95 59.17
CA THR A 491 -2.83 42.35 59.35
C THR A 491 -4.20 42.40 60.02
N LEU A 492 -5.13 41.53 59.62
CA LEU A 492 -6.47 41.42 60.19
C LEU A 492 -6.47 40.84 61.61
N SER A 493 -5.48 40.03 61.99
CA SER A 493 -5.34 39.58 63.39
C SER A 493 -4.94 40.70 64.34
N ILE A 494 -4.22 41.72 63.83
CA ILE A 494 -3.86 42.93 64.57
C ILE A 494 -5.02 43.93 64.57
N ASN A 495 -5.65 44.14 63.40
CA ASN A 495 -6.80 45.04 63.25
C ASN A 495 -7.95 44.33 62.50
N PRO A 496 -8.88 43.69 63.23
CA PRO A 496 -10.02 43.01 62.63
C PRO A 496 -11.02 43.92 61.92
N TYR A 497 -10.96 45.24 62.15
CA TYR A 497 -11.92 46.21 61.64
C TYR A 497 -11.41 46.99 60.41
N ASP A 498 -10.40 46.47 59.71
CA ASP A 498 -9.90 47.06 58.46
C ASP A 498 -10.69 46.55 57.24
N ALA A 499 -11.71 47.32 56.83
CA ALA A 499 -12.54 47.02 55.67
C ALA A 499 -11.73 46.88 54.37
N MET A 500 -10.65 47.66 54.20
CA MET A 500 -9.83 47.62 52.99
C MET A 500 -8.97 46.35 52.95
N ALA A 501 -8.44 45.90 54.08
CA ALA A 501 -7.74 44.63 54.18
C ALA A 501 -8.68 43.43 53.88
N LEU A 502 -9.93 43.46 54.34
CA LEU A 502 -10.94 42.43 53.99
C LEU A 502 -11.29 42.44 52.50
N ILE A 503 -11.41 43.61 51.86
CA ILE A 503 -11.62 43.71 50.40
C ILE A 503 -10.43 43.12 49.64
N LYS A 504 -9.20 43.43 50.06
CA LYS A 504 -7.99 42.83 49.48
C LYS A 504 -7.94 41.32 49.69
N LYS A 505 -8.34 40.83 50.87
CA LYS A 505 -8.50 39.40 51.17
C LYS A 505 -9.47 38.76 50.17
N ALA A 506 -10.66 39.32 50.03
CA ALA A 506 -11.70 38.83 49.12
C ALA A 506 -11.23 38.81 47.66
N SER A 507 -10.52 39.86 47.21
CA SER A 507 -9.96 39.94 45.86
C SER A 507 -8.92 38.83 45.60
N ILE A 508 -8.02 38.57 46.54
CA ILE A 508 -7.02 37.51 46.41
C ILE A 508 -7.67 36.12 46.47
N LEU A 509 -8.61 35.90 47.38
CA LEU A 509 -9.39 34.65 47.45
C LEU A 509 -10.14 34.39 46.13
N PHE A 510 -10.72 35.44 45.54
CA PHE A 510 -11.35 35.38 44.24
C PHE A 510 -10.35 34.99 43.13
N GLN A 511 -9.16 35.60 43.10
CA GLN A 511 -8.09 35.24 42.16
C GLN A 511 -7.61 33.79 42.33
N LEU A 512 -7.58 33.28 43.57
CA LEU A 512 -7.27 31.88 43.90
C LEU A 512 -8.43 30.91 43.65
N ARG A 513 -9.55 31.38 43.09
CA ARG A 513 -10.79 30.62 42.84
C ARG A 513 -11.46 30.07 44.11
N GLN A 514 -11.11 30.59 45.27
CA GLN A 514 -11.75 30.32 46.57
C GLN A 514 -12.98 31.23 46.71
N TYR A 515 -13.96 31.00 45.83
CA TYR A 515 -15.10 31.90 45.69
C TYR A 515 -16.00 31.94 46.92
N ALA A 516 -16.16 30.83 47.64
CA ALA A 516 -17.00 30.78 48.83
C ALA A 516 -16.40 31.63 49.97
N GLU A 517 -15.09 31.50 50.19
CA GLU A 517 -14.35 32.29 51.16
C GLU A 517 -14.28 33.77 50.73
N ALA A 518 -14.16 34.05 49.44
CA ALA A 518 -14.22 35.41 48.90
C ALA A 518 -15.56 36.09 49.21
N VAL A 519 -16.69 35.36 49.10
CA VAL A 519 -18.02 35.85 49.47
C VAL A 519 -18.09 36.20 50.96
N LEU A 520 -17.56 35.33 51.83
CA LEU A 520 -17.53 35.57 53.28
C LEU A 520 -16.68 36.80 53.64
N ALA A 521 -15.49 36.92 53.05
CA ALA A 521 -14.63 38.09 53.25
C ALA A 521 -15.29 39.39 52.75
N CYS A 522 -16.07 39.33 51.67
CA CYS A 522 -16.88 40.47 51.22
C CYS A 522 -18.00 40.82 52.21
N ASP A 523 -18.63 39.82 52.84
CA ASP A 523 -19.67 40.04 53.85
C ASP A 523 -19.13 40.73 55.09
N GLU A 524 -17.96 40.29 55.58
CA GLU A 524 -17.25 40.96 56.67
C GLU A 524 -16.87 42.40 56.29
N ALA A 525 -16.36 42.62 55.08
CA ALA A 525 -16.02 43.95 54.60
C ALA A 525 -17.24 44.89 54.53
N LEU A 526 -18.36 44.39 54.01
CA LEU A 526 -19.61 45.16 53.86
C LEU A 526 -20.31 45.45 55.19
N ALA A 527 -20.06 44.64 56.23
CA ALA A 527 -20.51 44.94 57.59
C ALA A 527 -19.81 46.17 58.18
N LEU A 528 -18.57 46.44 57.76
CA LEU A 528 -17.77 47.60 58.20
C LEU A 528 -17.98 48.81 57.28
N ASP A 529 -18.06 48.60 55.97
CA ASP A 529 -18.36 49.61 54.96
C ASP A 529 -19.46 49.14 54.00
N ALA A 530 -20.70 49.47 54.34
CA ALA A 530 -21.88 49.10 53.57
C ALA A 530 -21.98 49.78 52.19
N ARG A 531 -21.11 50.76 51.88
CA ARG A 531 -21.14 51.54 50.64
C ARG A 531 -19.96 51.27 49.71
N SER A 532 -19.12 50.27 49.99
CA SER A 532 -17.99 49.91 49.13
C SER A 532 -18.42 49.29 47.79
N PRO A 533 -18.19 49.95 46.64
CA PRO A 533 -18.52 49.38 45.33
C PRO A 533 -17.64 48.15 45.01
N PHE A 534 -16.37 48.17 45.43
CA PHE A 534 -15.41 47.09 45.17
C PHE A 534 -15.83 45.78 45.84
N ALA A 535 -16.32 45.82 47.09
CA ALA A 535 -16.80 44.65 47.80
C ALA A 535 -18.03 44.03 47.10
N TYR A 536 -18.98 44.87 46.64
CA TYR A 536 -20.13 44.38 45.89
C TYR A 536 -19.76 43.78 44.53
N THR A 537 -18.77 44.35 43.83
CA THR A 537 -18.26 43.80 42.55
C THR A 537 -17.64 42.43 42.76
N ILE A 538 -16.70 42.28 43.69
CA ILE A 538 -16.04 40.99 43.97
C ILE A 538 -17.07 39.96 44.44
N LYS A 539 -18.02 40.36 45.30
CA LYS A 539 -19.07 39.46 45.79
C LYS A 539 -20.01 39.00 44.68
N ARG A 540 -20.43 39.92 43.79
CA ARG A 540 -21.23 39.60 42.59
C ARG A 540 -20.51 38.55 41.76
N ASP A 541 -19.23 38.76 41.48
CA ASP A 541 -18.45 37.86 40.61
C ASP A 541 -18.26 36.49 41.26
N ALA A 542 -17.90 36.46 42.54
CA ALA A 542 -17.74 35.20 43.27
C ALA A 542 -19.06 34.38 43.29
N LEU A 543 -20.20 35.03 43.49
CA LEU A 543 -21.52 34.37 43.43
C LEU A 543 -21.88 33.89 42.02
N PHE A 544 -21.50 34.63 40.98
CA PHE A 544 -21.68 34.22 39.59
C PHE A 544 -20.91 32.92 39.30
N TYR A 545 -19.64 32.84 39.71
CA TYR A 545 -18.82 31.64 39.51
C TYR A 545 -19.28 30.45 40.37
N LEU A 546 -19.94 30.69 41.50
CA LEU A 546 -20.61 29.65 42.29
C LEU A 546 -21.96 29.20 41.70
N GLY A 547 -22.43 29.80 40.60
CA GLY A 547 -23.73 29.50 39.99
C GLY A 547 -24.93 30.07 40.76
N ARG A 548 -24.69 30.92 41.77
CA ARG A 548 -25.74 31.57 42.58
C ARG A 548 -26.23 32.84 41.89
N TYR A 549 -26.77 32.68 40.68
CA TYR A 549 -27.07 33.77 39.76
C TYR A 549 -28.11 34.78 40.26
N GLU A 550 -29.14 34.33 40.99
CA GLU A 550 -30.15 35.24 41.58
C GLU A 550 -29.55 36.15 42.65
N GLU A 551 -28.60 35.65 43.43
CA GLU A 551 -27.90 36.48 44.43
C GLU A 551 -26.90 37.42 43.75
N ALA A 552 -26.17 36.94 42.75
CA ALA A 552 -25.30 37.78 41.92
C ALA A 552 -26.08 38.93 41.27
N LEU A 553 -27.32 38.68 40.80
CA LEU A 553 -28.21 39.68 40.21
C LEU A 553 -28.50 40.83 41.19
N LYS A 554 -28.82 40.50 42.45
CA LYS A 554 -29.08 41.50 43.51
C LYS A 554 -27.87 42.41 43.73
N TYR A 555 -26.67 41.84 43.78
CA TYR A 555 -25.44 42.61 43.99
C TYR A 555 -25.01 43.39 42.76
N ALA A 556 -25.24 42.89 41.54
CA ALA A 556 -25.04 43.65 40.30
C ALA A 556 -25.89 44.92 40.25
N GLN A 557 -27.17 44.83 40.64
CA GLN A 557 -28.04 46.01 40.76
C GLN A 557 -27.53 46.99 41.82
N LYS A 558 -26.95 46.48 42.93
CA LYS A 558 -26.38 47.33 43.97
C LYS A 558 -25.15 48.09 43.48
N VAL A 559 -24.26 47.46 42.71
CA VAL A 559 -23.11 48.12 42.07
C VAL A 559 -23.59 49.28 41.18
N ILE A 560 -24.59 49.05 40.31
CA ILE A 560 -25.16 50.09 39.44
C ILE A 560 -25.84 51.22 40.25
N SER A 561 -26.47 50.90 41.37
CA SER A 561 -27.07 51.93 42.23
C SER A 561 -26.05 52.85 42.89
N LEU A 562 -24.82 52.37 43.10
CA LEU A 562 -23.71 53.13 43.68
C LEU A 562 -22.93 53.90 42.61
N ASP A 563 -22.77 53.32 41.42
CA ASP A 563 -22.17 53.98 40.25
C ASP A 563 -23.02 53.75 38.99
N PRO A 564 -23.96 54.67 38.68
CA PRO A 564 -24.84 54.54 37.53
C PRO A 564 -24.14 54.61 36.17
N ASN A 565 -22.87 55.03 36.11
CA ASN A 565 -22.10 55.21 34.87
C ASN A 565 -21.10 54.05 34.62
N ASN A 566 -21.06 53.04 35.48
CA ASN A 566 -20.16 51.89 35.32
C ASN A 566 -20.62 50.94 34.20
N ALA A 567 -20.05 51.08 33.00
CA ALA A 567 -20.40 50.26 31.83
C ALA A 567 -20.19 48.77 32.03
N GLU A 568 -19.12 48.37 32.74
CA GLU A 568 -18.80 46.98 33.05
C GLU A 568 -19.89 46.34 33.92
N ALA A 569 -20.43 47.09 34.89
CA ALA A 569 -21.52 46.60 35.73
C ALA A 569 -22.82 46.29 34.93
N TYR A 570 -23.11 47.07 33.88
CA TYR A 570 -24.24 46.77 32.98
C TYR A 570 -23.96 45.56 32.08
N HIS A 571 -22.72 45.37 31.61
CA HIS A 571 -22.34 44.17 30.84
C HIS A 571 -22.61 42.90 31.66
N GLU A 572 -22.09 42.87 32.88
CA GLU A 572 -22.19 41.71 33.75
C GLU A 572 -23.64 41.45 34.19
N LEU A 573 -24.44 42.50 34.40
CA LEU A 573 -25.87 42.35 34.66
C LEU A 573 -26.60 41.65 33.51
N VAL A 574 -26.28 42.00 32.26
CA VAL A 574 -26.85 41.35 31.05
C VAL A 574 -26.44 39.89 30.98
N GLU A 575 -25.17 39.57 31.25
CA GLU A 575 -24.67 38.19 31.28
C GLU A 575 -25.34 37.35 32.38
N ILE A 576 -25.52 37.90 33.60
CA ILE A 576 -26.25 37.24 34.68
C ILE A 576 -27.71 36.94 34.27
N LEU A 577 -28.40 37.92 33.67
CA LEU A 577 -29.79 37.74 33.21
C LEU A 577 -29.91 36.68 32.11
N ARG A 578 -28.92 36.59 31.20
CA ARG A 578 -28.85 35.51 30.20
C ARG A 578 -28.67 34.15 30.84
N LYS A 579 -27.80 34.03 31.85
CA LYS A 579 -27.62 32.76 32.60
C LYS A 579 -28.88 32.32 33.34
N LEU A 580 -29.69 33.27 33.80
CA LEU A 580 -31.02 33.02 34.38
C LEU A 580 -32.13 32.73 33.34
N GLY A 581 -31.82 32.77 32.04
CA GLY A 581 -32.81 32.61 30.96
C GLY A 581 -33.73 33.83 30.75
N ARG A 582 -33.47 34.95 31.43
CA ARG A 582 -34.27 36.19 31.40
C ARG A 582 -33.84 37.10 30.25
N ASN A 583 -33.87 36.56 29.02
CA ASN A 583 -33.33 37.21 27.83
C ASN A 583 -34.03 38.53 27.46
N GLU A 584 -35.31 38.67 27.76
CA GLU A 584 -36.05 39.92 27.51
C GLU A 584 -35.66 41.03 28.49
N ASP A 585 -35.42 40.69 29.76
CA ASP A 585 -34.91 41.65 30.75
C ASP A 585 -33.48 42.09 30.38
N ALA A 586 -32.65 41.15 29.91
CA ALA A 586 -31.30 41.42 29.44
C ALA A 586 -31.29 42.42 28.25
N LYS A 587 -32.20 42.25 27.28
CA LYS A 587 -32.36 43.20 26.16
C LYS A 587 -32.77 44.59 26.64
N LYS A 588 -33.71 44.69 27.58
CA LYS A 588 -34.17 45.98 28.14
C LYS A 588 -33.03 46.74 28.82
N ILE A 589 -32.23 46.04 29.64
CA ILE A 589 -31.06 46.63 30.31
C ILE A 589 -30.02 47.09 29.29
N HIS A 590 -29.74 46.28 28.26
CA HIS A 590 -28.79 46.64 27.20
C HIS A 590 -29.22 47.89 26.43
N VAL A 591 -30.50 47.99 26.05
CA VAL A 591 -31.06 49.17 25.38
C VAL A 591 -31.00 50.39 26.30
N ALA A 592 -31.37 50.25 27.58
CA ALA A 592 -31.36 51.33 28.56
C ALA A 592 -29.94 51.89 28.79
N ALA A 593 -28.93 51.02 28.88
CA ALA A 593 -27.53 51.42 29.03
C ALA A 593 -27.02 52.18 27.79
N LYS A 594 -27.39 51.73 26.58
CA LYS A 594 -27.05 52.41 25.32
C LYS A 594 -27.70 53.78 25.19
N THR A 595 -28.97 53.92 25.58
CA THR A 595 -29.65 55.22 25.58
C THR A 595 -29.07 56.23 26.58
N ARG A 596 -28.36 55.78 27.62
CA ARG A 596 -27.66 56.63 28.59
C ARG A 596 -26.24 57.01 28.17
N GLY A 597 -25.77 56.57 27.00
CA GLY A 597 -24.40 56.82 26.52
C GLY A 597 -23.33 56.08 27.32
N ILE A 598 -23.70 55.01 28.02
CA ILE A 598 -22.79 54.15 28.77
C ILE A 598 -22.12 53.12 27.83
N TRP A 599 -22.67 52.95 26.62
CA TRP A 599 -22.28 52.00 25.58
C TRP A 599 -22.28 52.63 24.20
#